data_AF-A0A3N8S5P9-F1
#
_entry.id   AF-A0A3N8S5P9-F1
#
_cell.length_a   1.000
_cell.length_b   1.000
_cell.length_c   1.000
_cell.angle_alpha   90.00
_cell.angle_beta   90.00
_cell.angle_gamma   90.00
#
_symmetry.space_group_name_H-M   'P 1'
#
loop_
_entity.id
_entity.type
_entity.pdbx_description
1 polymer ?
#
loop_
_entity_poly.entity_id
_entity_poly.type
_entity_poly.pdbx_seq_one_letter_code
_entity_poly.pdbx_strand_id
1 'polypeptide(L)'
;MFHLKERYQSSVAQLVRQKCLRGIAILRNPRRKEVVEVYADDFDGEIEIDEVDKLVEFLSRRPAFDANNFVLTFEESGFPQLNIFAKSDIAVVYYMDVGENFVSKGDSESGGTEKFYENKLGGEVDLSKDCVVSKEHMIEAAKQFFATKQRPEQLTWSEL
;
A
#
# COMPACT_ATOMS: atom_id res chain seq x y z
N MET A 1 -20.47 -25.95 66.93
CA MET A 1 -21.65 -26.50 66.25
C MET A 1 -21.70 -25.88 64.86
N PHE A 2 -21.46 -26.72 63.83
CA PHE A 2 -21.76 -26.52 62.41
C PHE A 2 -23.15 -25.87 62.22
N HIS A 3 -23.57 -25.18 61.15
CA HIS A 3 -23.08 -24.86 59.81
C HIS A 3 -24.16 -23.95 59.18
N LEU A 4 -23.87 -23.40 57.99
CA LEU A 4 -24.84 -23.04 56.93
C LEU A 4 -25.73 -21.80 57.12
N LYS A 5 -25.27 -20.69 56.57
CA LYS A 5 -25.93 -19.92 55.49
C LYS A 5 -25.06 -18.68 55.18
N GLU A 6 -24.01 -18.71 54.36
CA GLU A 6 -23.91 -19.09 52.95
C GLU A 6 -25.23 -19.13 52.18
N ARG A 7 -25.29 -18.30 51.13
CA ARG A 7 -26.40 -18.06 50.19
C ARG A 7 -27.28 -16.88 50.59
N TYR A 8 -27.31 -15.91 49.68
CA TYR A 8 -28.06 -14.67 49.66
C TYR A 8 -27.44 -13.48 50.39
N GLN A 9 -27.36 -12.36 49.67
CA GLN A 9 -26.75 -11.07 50.03
C GLN A 9 -25.26 -10.92 49.68
N SER A 10 -24.76 -11.92 48.94
CA SER A 10 -23.71 -11.84 47.92
C SER A 10 -24.07 -10.96 46.70
N SER A 11 -25.09 -10.10 46.72
CA SER A 11 -25.56 -9.38 45.51
C SER A 11 -25.44 -7.85 45.52
N VAL A 12 -25.18 -7.23 46.68
CA VAL A 12 -25.12 -5.75 46.75
C VAL A 12 -23.72 -5.25 47.07
N ALA A 13 -22.94 -5.97 47.88
CA ALA A 13 -21.57 -5.58 48.21
C ALA A 13 -20.56 -5.80 47.06
N GLN A 14 -20.84 -6.68 46.09
CA GLN A 14 -20.06 -6.80 44.85
C GLN A 14 -20.43 -5.76 43.78
N LEU A 15 -21.61 -5.14 43.90
CA LEU A 15 -22.07 -4.06 43.03
C LEU A 15 -21.51 -2.68 43.46
N VAL A 16 -20.94 -2.60 44.67
CA VAL A 16 -20.26 -1.42 45.24
C VAL A 16 -18.75 -1.37 44.89
N ARG A 17 -18.25 -2.35 44.12
CA ARG A 17 -17.19 -2.10 43.09
C ARG A 17 -17.74 -1.38 41.85
N GLN A 18 -18.87 -0.71 42.06
CA GLN A 18 -19.18 0.62 41.62
C GLN A 18 -17.99 1.35 41.01
N LYS A 19 -18.04 1.44 39.69
CA LYS A 19 -17.99 2.75 39.04
C LYS A 19 -16.72 3.55 39.36
N CYS A 20 -15.55 2.96 39.10
CA CYS A 20 -14.55 3.65 38.29
C CYS A 20 -15.08 3.74 36.85
N LEU A 21 -16.18 4.46 36.69
CA LEU A 21 -16.71 4.94 35.42
C LEU A 21 -16.05 6.29 35.18
N ARG A 22 -14.98 6.28 34.36
CA ARG A 22 -14.66 7.27 33.33
C ARG A 22 -13.34 6.86 32.68
N GLY A 23 -13.44 6.20 31.55
CA GLY A 23 -12.31 5.71 30.77
C GLY A 23 -12.60 4.31 30.28
N ILE A 24 -13.31 4.21 29.16
CA ILE A 24 -13.59 2.98 28.45
C ILE A 24 -12.25 2.32 28.14
N ALA A 25 -11.87 1.30 28.91
CA ALA A 25 -10.80 0.40 28.53
C ALA A 25 -11.37 -0.48 27.40
N ILE A 26 -11.19 -0.02 26.16
CA ILE A 26 -11.40 -0.84 24.97
C ILE A 26 -10.43 -2.00 25.10
N LEU A 27 -10.94 -3.18 25.44
CA LEU A 27 -10.20 -4.44 25.31
C LEU A 27 -9.92 -4.62 23.82
N ARG A 28 -8.77 -4.10 23.36
CA ARG A 28 -8.25 -4.40 22.02
C ARG A 28 -8.02 -5.90 21.95
N ASN A 29 -8.83 -6.58 21.15
CA ASN A 29 -8.62 -7.96 20.76
C ASN A 29 -7.28 -8.03 19.99
N PRO A 30 -6.23 -8.71 20.47
CA PRO A 30 -4.91 -8.71 19.83
C PRO A 30 -4.86 -9.56 18.54
N ARG A 31 -6.01 -9.99 18.00
CA ARG A 31 -6.09 -10.83 16.78
C ARG A 31 -6.75 -10.16 15.58
N ARG A 32 -7.05 -8.87 15.61
CA ARG A 32 -7.33 -8.15 14.36
C ARG A 32 -5.99 -7.76 13.77
N LYS A 33 -5.51 -8.50 12.76
CA LYS A 33 -4.57 -7.93 11.79
C LYS A 33 -5.24 -6.65 11.29
N GLU A 34 -4.58 -5.51 11.42
CA GLU A 34 -4.98 -4.35 10.64
C GLU A 34 -4.96 -4.80 9.18
N VAL A 35 -6.12 -4.75 8.54
CA VAL A 35 -6.22 -4.97 7.10
C VAL A 35 -5.57 -3.75 6.48
N VAL A 36 -4.47 -3.97 5.75
CA VAL A 36 -3.77 -2.89 5.05
C VAL A 36 -4.46 -2.75 3.71
N GLU A 37 -5.40 -1.81 3.62
CA GLU A 37 -6.12 -1.48 2.39
C GLU A 37 -5.30 -0.42 1.63
N VAL A 38 -4.90 -0.73 0.39
CA VAL A 38 -4.29 0.24 -0.55
C VAL A 38 -5.30 0.57 -1.64
N TYR A 39 -5.42 1.83 -1.99
CA TYR A 39 -6.12 2.28 -3.20
C TYR A 39 -5.19 2.07 -4.40
N ALA A 40 -5.69 1.34 -5.38
CA ALA A 40 -4.93 0.92 -6.54
C ALA A 40 -5.67 1.29 -7.82
N ASP A 41 -5.14 2.29 -8.52
CA ASP A 41 -5.67 2.82 -9.78
C ASP A 41 -4.88 2.25 -10.97
N ASP A 42 -5.59 1.90 -12.04
CA ASP A 42 -5.00 1.59 -13.35
C ASP A 42 -5.81 2.23 -14.50
N PHE A 43 -5.49 1.88 -15.75
CA PHE A 43 -6.23 2.39 -16.92
C PHE A 43 -7.75 2.16 -16.92
N ASP A 44 -8.25 1.19 -16.14
CA ASP A 44 -9.66 0.83 -16.12
C ASP A 44 -10.40 1.27 -14.84
N GLY A 45 -9.69 1.83 -13.87
CA GLY A 45 -10.25 2.46 -12.67
C GLY A 45 -9.58 2.03 -11.37
N GLU A 46 -10.23 2.39 -10.26
CA GLU A 46 -9.75 2.15 -8.90
C GLU A 46 -10.29 0.84 -8.32
N ILE A 47 -9.44 0.13 -7.56
CA ILE A 47 -9.85 -0.94 -6.66
C ILE A 47 -9.15 -0.81 -5.30
N GLU A 48 -9.72 -1.42 -4.26
CA GLU A 48 -9.06 -1.60 -2.97
C GLU A 48 -8.39 -2.98 -2.90
N ILE A 49 -7.15 -3.02 -2.42
CA ILE A 49 -6.37 -4.25 -2.29
C ILE A 49 -5.95 -4.47 -0.84
N ASP A 50 -6.27 -5.64 -0.30
CA ASP A 50 -6.01 -6.07 1.08
C ASP A 50 -5.05 -7.27 1.19
N GLU A 51 -4.69 -7.86 0.05
CA GLU A 51 -3.88 -9.08 -0.05
C GLU A 51 -2.77 -8.89 -1.09
N VAL A 52 -1.55 -9.33 -0.74
CA VAL A 52 -0.38 -9.22 -1.63
C VAL A 52 -0.56 -9.97 -2.95
N ASP A 53 -1.29 -11.09 -2.96
CA ASP A 53 -1.54 -11.85 -4.18
C ASP A 53 -2.45 -11.07 -5.15
N LYS A 54 -3.45 -10.35 -4.63
CA LYS A 54 -4.29 -9.44 -5.41
C LYS A 54 -3.49 -8.24 -5.96
N LEU A 55 -2.53 -7.73 -5.20
CA LEU A 55 -1.60 -6.70 -5.68
C LEU A 55 -0.79 -7.20 -6.88
N VAL A 56 -0.23 -8.41 -6.79
CA VAL A 56 0.55 -9.01 -7.89
C VAL A 56 -0.32 -9.27 -9.12
N GLU A 57 -1.54 -9.78 -8.92
CA GLU A 57 -2.51 -9.95 -10.00
C GLU A 57 -2.84 -8.62 -10.68
N PHE A 58 -3.12 -7.57 -9.88
CA PHE A 58 -3.41 -6.23 -10.37
C PHE A 58 -2.26 -5.65 -11.20
N LEU A 59 -1.03 -5.70 -10.68
CA LEU A 59 0.18 -5.21 -11.37
C LEU A 59 0.54 -6.00 -12.63
N SER A 60 -0.08 -7.17 -12.85
CA SER A 60 0.10 -7.96 -14.07
C SER A 60 -0.77 -7.50 -15.24
N ARG A 61 -1.80 -6.68 -14.98
CA ARG A 61 -2.78 -6.23 -15.98
C ARG A 61 -2.14 -5.31 -17.03
N ARG A 62 -2.48 -5.54 -18.30
CA ARG A 62 -2.03 -4.74 -19.48
C ARG A 62 -3.20 -4.50 -20.44
N PRO A 63 -4.16 -3.64 -20.10
CA PRO A 63 -5.41 -3.52 -20.85
C PRO A 63 -5.25 -2.91 -22.26
N ALA A 64 -4.18 -2.14 -22.50
CA ALA A 64 -3.87 -1.58 -23.81
C ALA A 64 -2.35 -1.44 -24.03
N PHE A 65 -1.89 -1.54 -25.28
CA PHE A 65 -0.49 -1.32 -25.71
C PHE A 65 0.56 -2.17 -25.00
N ASP A 66 0.17 -3.33 -24.44
CA ASP A 66 1.01 -4.11 -23.54
C ASP A 66 1.57 -3.26 -22.37
N ALA A 67 0.79 -2.28 -21.92
CA ALA A 67 1.17 -1.28 -20.93
C ALA A 67 0.08 -1.03 -19.88
N ASN A 68 0.47 -0.35 -18.81
CA ASN A 68 -0.41 0.24 -17.82
C ASN A 68 0.30 1.40 -17.09
N ASN A 69 -0.48 2.25 -16.42
CA ASN A 69 0.00 3.22 -15.45
C ASN A 69 -0.72 2.95 -14.14
N PHE A 70 0.02 2.55 -13.12
CA PHE A 70 -0.54 2.21 -11.82
C PHE A 70 -0.27 3.32 -10.81
N VAL A 71 -1.26 3.60 -9.98
CA VAL A 71 -1.12 4.47 -8.82
C VAL A 71 -1.50 3.68 -7.57
N LEU A 72 -0.59 3.62 -6.61
CA LEU A 72 -0.81 2.98 -5.31
C LEU A 72 -0.68 4.02 -4.20
N THR A 73 -1.70 4.15 -3.36
CA THR A 73 -1.70 5.07 -2.21
C THR A 73 -2.50 4.48 -1.05
N PHE A 74 -2.15 4.88 0.17
CA PHE A 74 -2.90 4.56 1.39
C PHE A 74 -3.79 5.73 1.85
N GLU A 75 -3.67 6.87 1.19
CA GLU A 75 -4.23 8.14 1.63
C GLU A 75 -5.16 8.70 0.55
N GLU A 76 -6.32 9.22 0.97
CA GLU A 76 -7.28 9.88 0.07
C GLU A 76 -6.71 11.15 -0.59
N SER A 77 -5.67 11.74 0.01
CA SER A 77 -4.93 12.86 -0.57
C SER A 77 -4.15 12.47 -1.83
N GLY A 78 -3.93 11.17 -2.04
CA GLY A 78 -3.06 10.63 -3.08
C GLY A 78 -1.57 10.66 -2.73
N PHE A 79 -1.18 10.99 -1.49
CA PHE A 79 0.22 10.99 -1.04
C PHE A 79 0.35 10.46 0.39
N PRO A 80 1.34 9.60 0.71
CA PRO A 80 2.42 9.14 -0.17
C PRO A 80 1.93 8.16 -1.26
N GLN A 81 2.57 8.18 -2.42
CA GLN A 81 2.16 7.39 -3.58
C GLN A 81 3.33 6.72 -4.29
N LEU A 82 3.08 5.49 -4.75
CA LEU A 82 3.91 4.81 -5.73
C LEU A 82 3.20 4.88 -7.10
N ASN A 83 3.82 5.55 -8.07
CA ASN A 83 3.30 5.70 -9.42
C ASN A 83 4.18 4.91 -10.40
N ILE A 84 3.60 4.01 -11.18
CA ILE A 84 4.32 3.00 -11.95
C ILE A 84 3.87 3.02 -13.40
N PHE A 85 4.78 3.39 -14.29
CA PHE A 85 4.60 3.17 -15.72
C PHE A 85 5.16 1.80 -16.07
N ALA A 86 4.31 0.88 -16.56
CA ALA A 86 4.71 -0.47 -16.93
C ALA A 86 4.43 -0.73 -18.42
N LYS A 87 5.38 -1.35 -19.12
CA LYS A 87 5.22 -1.76 -20.53
C LYS A 87 6.04 -3.02 -20.79
N SER A 88 5.43 -4.06 -21.36
CA SER A 88 6.08 -5.36 -21.54
C SER A 88 6.72 -5.84 -20.22
N ASP A 89 8.02 -6.16 -20.24
CA ASP A 89 8.79 -6.62 -19.08
C ASP A 89 9.59 -5.52 -18.38
N ILE A 90 9.28 -4.25 -18.65
CA ILE A 90 9.97 -3.09 -18.07
C ILE A 90 9.02 -2.12 -17.38
N ALA A 91 9.56 -1.31 -16.47
CA ALA A 91 8.83 -0.27 -15.77
C ALA A 91 9.70 0.93 -15.40
N VAL A 92 9.06 2.07 -15.14
CA VAL A 92 9.64 3.21 -14.42
C VAL A 92 8.76 3.44 -13.20
N VAL A 93 9.38 3.58 -12.02
CA VAL A 93 8.67 3.72 -10.74
C VAL A 93 9.01 5.07 -10.14
N TYR A 94 7.98 5.80 -9.74
CA TYR A 94 8.06 7.04 -8.99
C TYR A 94 7.55 6.82 -7.57
N TYR A 95 8.21 7.44 -6.60
CA TYR A 95 7.66 7.62 -5.25
C TYR A 95 7.51 9.12 -5.02
N MET A 96 6.32 9.53 -4.60
CA MET A 96 6.01 10.93 -4.33
C MET A 96 5.37 11.08 -2.96
N ASP A 97 5.79 12.10 -2.23
CA ASP A 97 5.20 12.53 -0.97
C ASP A 97 5.26 14.06 -0.87
N VAL A 98 4.74 14.65 0.20
CA VAL A 98 4.70 16.09 0.41
C VAL A 98 6.12 16.67 0.47
N GLY A 99 6.55 17.26 -0.65
CA GLY A 99 7.87 17.88 -0.79
C GLY A 99 8.99 16.90 -1.16
N GLU A 100 8.66 15.65 -1.48
CA GLU A 100 9.62 14.60 -1.84
C GLU A 100 9.24 13.95 -3.17
N ASN A 101 10.16 13.90 -4.12
CA ASN A 101 9.95 13.23 -5.41
C ASN A 101 11.17 12.37 -5.75
N PHE A 102 10.93 11.10 -6.03
CA PHE A 102 11.97 10.16 -6.40
C PHE A 102 11.55 9.34 -7.61
N VAL A 103 12.51 8.99 -8.46
CA VAL A 103 12.34 8.05 -9.57
C VAL A 103 13.34 6.91 -9.47
N SER A 104 12.93 5.71 -9.89
CA SER A 104 13.81 4.54 -9.95
C SER A 104 15.04 4.84 -10.80
N LYS A 105 16.19 4.31 -10.40
CA LYS A 105 17.42 4.30 -11.20
C LYS A 105 17.65 2.87 -11.71
N GLY A 106 17.71 2.73 -13.03
CA GLY A 106 18.00 1.48 -13.72
C GLY A 106 19.50 1.14 -13.72
N ASP A 107 19.82 -0.06 -14.20
CA ASP A 107 21.20 -0.57 -14.25
C ASP A 107 22.01 -0.04 -15.43
N SER A 108 21.36 0.55 -16.45
CA SER A 108 22.03 1.07 -17.64
C SER A 108 22.01 2.58 -17.70
N GLU A 109 23.19 3.20 -17.85
CA GLU A 109 23.33 4.60 -18.27
C GLU A 109 23.39 4.66 -19.80
N SER A 110 22.29 4.25 -20.45
CA SER A 110 22.23 4.24 -21.91
C SER A 110 21.94 5.62 -22.49
N GLY A 111 21.38 6.52 -21.68
CA GLY A 111 20.81 7.78 -22.13
C GLY A 111 19.58 7.58 -23.03
N GLY A 112 18.92 8.70 -23.35
CA GLY A 112 17.73 8.73 -24.20
C GLY A 112 16.44 8.37 -23.45
N THR A 113 15.36 8.19 -24.22
CA THR A 113 14.02 7.95 -23.68
C THR A 113 13.43 6.63 -24.16
N GLU A 114 12.51 6.10 -23.37
CA GLU A 114 11.64 4.98 -23.66
C GLU A 114 10.18 5.42 -23.52
N LYS A 115 9.35 5.00 -24.46
CA LYS A 115 7.96 5.41 -24.51
C LYS A 115 7.10 4.58 -23.56
N PHE A 116 6.34 5.22 -22.70
CA PHE A 116 5.29 4.62 -21.87
C PHE A 116 3.92 5.24 -22.20
N TYR A 117 2.88 4.75 -21.53
CA TYR A 117 1.50 5.16 -21.77
C TYR A 117 0.85 5.64 -20.48
N GLU A 118 0.15 6.77 -20.55
CA GLU A 118 -0.57 7.36 -19.41
C GLU A 118 -2.02 6.87 -19.33
N ASN A 119 -2.58 6.38 -20.44
CA ASN A 119 -3.95 5.90 -20.50
C ASN A 119 -4.18 4.93 -21.66
N LYS A 120 -5.31 4.20 -21.61
CA LYS A 120 -5.72 3.25 -22.65
C LYS A 120 -6.12 3.86 -24.00
N LEU A 121 -6.26 5.19 -24.09
CA LEU A 121 -6.59 5.88 -25.34
C LEU A 121 -5.34 6.23 -26.17
N GLY A 122 -4.14 5.91 -25.67
CA GLY A 122 -2.87 6.13 -26.36
C GLY A 122 -2.20 7.45 -26.01
N GLY A 123 -2.48 8.04 -24.84
CA GLY A 123 -1.63 9.10 -24.29
C GLY A 123 -0.24 8.54 -24.01
N GLU A 124 0.79 9.14 -24.60
CA GLU A 124 2.17 8.68 -24.54
C GLU A 124 3.01 9.63 -23.69
N VAL A 125 4.01 9.08 -22.98
CA VAL A 125 5.02 9.83 -22.24
C VAL A 125 6.40 9.23 -22.51
N ASP A 126 7.38 10.08 -22.79
CA ASP A 126 8.77 9.66 -22.98
C ASP A 126 9.54 9.77 -21.65
N LEU A 127 9.91 8.63 -21.07
CA LEU A 127 10.62 8.55 -19.78
C LEU A 127 12.09 8.18 -20.01
N SER A 128 12.99 8.63 -19.14
CA SER A 128 14.42 8.34 -19.28
C SER A 128 14.69 6.84 -19.20
N LYS A 129 15.50 6.31 -20.14
CA LYS A 129 15.97 4.91 -20.10
C LYS A 129 16.80 4.61 -18.86
N ASP A 130 17.46 5.62 -18.30
CA ASP A 130 18.26 5.48 -17.09
C ASP A 130 17.40 5.23 -15.84
N CYS A 131 16.08 5.37 -15.96
CA CYS A 131 15.11 5.11 -14.89
C CYS A 131 14.42 3.75 -15.01
N VAL A 132 14.68 3.00 -16.08
CA VAL A 132 13.98 1.76 -16.40
C VAL A 132 14.49 0.61 -15.53
N VAL A 133 13.56 -0.08 -14.88
CA VAL A 133 13.79 -1.30 -14.08
C VAL A 133 13.00 -2.46 -14.67
N SER A 134 13.34 -3.69 -14.27
CA SER A 134 12.59 -4.87 -14.70
C SER A 134 11.21 -4.94 -14.03
N LYS A 135 10.29 -5.65 -14.67
CA LYS A 135 8.98 -5.97 -14.11
C LYS A 135 9.07 -6.63 -12.73
N GLU A 136 10.02 -7.53 -12.51
CA GLU A 136 10.23 -8.20 -11.22
C GLU A 136 10.63 -7.19 -10.14
N HIS A 137 11.58 -6.30 -10.44
CA HIS A 137 11.99 -5.25 -9.50
C HIS A 137 10.85 -4.30 -9.16
N MET A 138 10.00 -3.95 -10.14
CA MET A 138 8.80 -3.15 -9.91
C MET A 138 7.81 -3.87 -8.97
N ILE A 139 7.55 -5.16 -9.20
CA ILE A 139 6.62 -5.93 -8.37
C ILE A 139 7.13 -6.03 -6.93
N GLU A 140 8.42 -6.31 -6.73
CA GLU A 140 8.98 -6.39 -5.39
C GLU A 140 8.98 -5.02 -4.67
N ALA A 141 9.23 -3.93 -5.40
CA ALA A 141 9.10 -2.58 -4.87
C ALA A 141 7.67 -2.28 -4.41
N ALA A 142 6.67 -2.62 -5.23
CA ALA A 142 5.26 -2.44 -4.87
C ALA A 142 4.85 -3.29 -3.66
N LYS A 143 5.35 -4.53 -3.54
CA LYS A 143 5.14 -5.37 -2.35
C LYS A 143 5.74 -4.75 -1.08
N GLN A 144 6.93 -4.15 -1.19
CA GLN A 144 7.53 -3.43 -0.07
C GLN A 144 6.71 -2.20 0.32
N PHE A 145 6.33 -1.37 -0.65
CA PHE A 145 5.45 -0.22 -0.40
C PHE A 145 4.13 -0.66 0.24
N PHE A 146 3.54 -1.76 -0.25
CA PHE A 146 2.32 -2.33 0.32
C PHE A 146 2.47 -2.71 1.80
N ALA A 147 3.62 -3.28 2.16
CA ALA A 147 3.90 -3.71 3.52
C ALA A 147 4.28 -2.55 4.47
N THR A 148 5.02 -1.54 3.97
CA THR A 148 5.65 -0.52 4.83
C THR A 148 4.97 0.84 4.76
N LYS A 149 4.19 1.12 3.71
CA LYS A 149 3.65 2.45 3.36
C LYS A 149 4.73 3.52 3.18
N GLN A 150 5.96 3.11 2.87
CA GLN A 150 7.14 3.97 2.74
C GLN A 150 7.85 3.69 1.41
N ARG A 151 8.69 4.62 0.97
CA ARG A 151 9.50 4.44 -0.24
C ARG A 151 10.27 3.11 -0.20
N PRO A 152 10.07 2.21 -1.18
CA PRO A 152 10.74 0.91 -1.22
C PRO A 152 12.28 1.02 -1.19
N GLU A 153 12.94 0.23 -0.35
CA GLU A 153 14.40 0.26 -0.20
C GLU A 153 15.13 -0.57 -1.27
N GLN A 154 14.45 -1.51 -1.92
CA GLN A 154 15.06 -2.41 -2.90
C GLN A 154 15.43 -1.73 -4.22
N LEU A 155 14.74 -0.67 -4.60
CA LEU A 155 15.13 0.13 -5.77
C LEU A 155 16.20 1.13 -5.36
N THR A 156 17.13 1.39 -6.27
CA THR A 156 17.95 2.60 -6.20
C THR A 156 17.12 3.76 -6.74
N TRP A 157 17.21 4.92 -6.09
CA TRP A 157 16.40 6.09 -6.42
C TRP A 157 17.28 7.29 -6.76
N SER A 158 16.79 8.10 -7.70
CA SER A 158 17.25 9.46 -7.93
C SER A 158 16.20 10.42 -7.37
N GLU A 159 16.63 11.37 -6.54
CA GLU A 159 15.79 12.50 -6.11
C GLU A 159 15.60 13.48 -7.28
N LEU A 160 14.42 14.09 -7.38
CA LEU A 160 14.01 15.00 -8.47
C LEU A 160 13.90 16.46 -8.02
#